data_AF-A0A7H0FUK4-F1
#
_entry.id   AF-A0A7H0FUK4-F1
#
_cell.length_a   1.000
_cell.length_b   1.000
_cell.length_c   1.000
_cell.angle_alpha   90.00
_cell.angle_beta   90.00
_cell.angle_gamma   90.00
#
_symmetry.space_group_name_H-M   'P 1'
#
loop_
_entity.id
_entity.type
_entity.pdbx_description
1 polymer ?
#
loop_
_entity_poly.entity_id
_entity_poly.type
_entity_poly.pdbx_seq_one_letter_code
_entity_poly.pdbx_strand_id
1 'polypeptide(L)'
;MGHGVGTREALVEHLWQAVINPLREPARLQNVVDNCRRAPDSGFGAAGPAIERMLAAGVSPQDLCTVLHLTAYEAVFGTLYALGDPGVDDDNVFGLYEDMATSPSADFGPA
;
A
#
# COMPACT_ATOMS: atom_id res chain seq x y z
N MET A 1 10.87 26.24 -3.36
CA MET A 1 11.52 25.00 -3.83
C MET A 1 10.49 24.27 -4.69
N GLY A 2 10.71 24.20 -5.99
CA GLY A 2 9.76 23.52 -6.88
C GLY A 2 9.81 22.02 -6.64
N HIS A 3 8.68 21.41 -6.25
CA HIS A 3 8.52 19.98 -6.48
C HIS A 3 8.52 19.80 -7.99
N GLY A 4 9.58 19.20 -8.53
CA GLY A 4 9.57 18.81 -9.94
C GLY A 4 8.35 17.92 -10.17
N VAL A 5 7.58 18.21 -11.22
CA VAL A 5 6.47 17.34 -11.63
C VAL A 5 7.06 15.97 -11.94
N GLY A 6 6.76 14.98 -11.11
CA GLY A 6 7.16 13.59 -11.35
C GLY A 6 6.39 13.02 -12.53
N THR A 7 6.99 12.09 -13.27
CA THR A 7 6.29 11.40 -14.36
C THR A 7 5.33 10.36 -13.79
N ARG A 8 4.40 9.88 -14.63
CA ARG A 8 3.45 8.82 -14.26
C ARG A 8 4.17 7.55 -13.83
N GLU A 9 5.21 7.17 -14.58
CA GLU A 9 6.05 6.01 -14.29
C GLU A 9 6.74 6.18 -12.95
N ALA A 10 7.29 7.36 -12.65
CA ALA A 10 7.93 7.64 -11.37
C ALA A 10 6.95 7.56 -10.19
N LEU A 11 5.70 8.03 -10.37
CA LEU A 11 4.65 7.91 -9.36
C LEU A 11 4.31 6.43 -9.12
N VAL A 12 4.06 5.66 -10.18
CA VAL A 12 3.68 4.26 -10.06
C VAL A 12 4.81 3.42 -9.45
N GLU A 13 6.06 3.63 -9.88
CA GLU A 13 7.22 2.97 -9.28
C GLU A 13 7.33 3.31 -7.79
N HIS A 14 7.10 4.57 -7.42
CA HIS A 14 7.09 4.98 -6.02
C HIS A 14 5.99 4.27 -5.22
N LEU A 15 4.77 4.15 -5.75
CA LEU A 15 3.67 3.47 -5.07
C LEU A 15 3.99 1.99 -4.82
N TRP A 16 4.55 1.29 -5.80
CA TRP A 16 5.00 -0.08 -5.61
C TRP A 16 6.12 -0.18 -4.56
N GLN A 17 7.19 0.59 -4.71
CA GLN A 17 8.39 0.43 -3.88
C GLN A 17 8.22 0.95 -2.46
N ALA A 18 7.46 2.02 -2.25
CA ALA A 18 7.36 2.71 -0.97
C ALA A 18 6.08 2.39 -0.20
N VAL A 19 5.00 1.98 -0.87
CA VAL A 19 3.69 1.75 -0.23
C VAL A 19 3.32 0.28 -0.23
N ILE A 20 3.40 -0.39 -1.39
CA ILE A 20 2.87 -1.75 -1.56
C ILE A 20 3.91 -2.80 -1.14
N ASN A 21 5.03 -2.90 -1.84
CA ASN A 21 6.06 -3.94 -1.64
C ASN A 21 6.64 -4.02 -0.21
N PRO A 22 6.82 -2.92 0.54
CA PRO A 22 7.32 -3.00 1.91
C PRO A 22 6.47 -3.89 2.84
N LEU A 23 5.18 -4.06 2.55
CA LEU A 23 4.29 -4.89 3.38
C LEU A 23 4.51 -6.40 3.21
N ARG A 24 5.34 -6.81 2.24
CA ARG A 24 5.75 -8.21 2.04
C ARG A 24 6.81 -8.69 3.02
N GLU A 25 7.49 -7.75 3.69
CA GLU A 25 8.55 -8.04 4.64
C GLU A 25 7.96 -8.19 6.06
N PRO A 26 8.04 -9.37 6.71
CA PRO A 26 7.57 -9.52 8.09
C PRO A 26 8.23 -8.55 9.07
N ALA A 27 9.48 -8.16 8.81
CA ALA A 27 10.17 -7.14 9.61
C ALA A 27 9.47 -5.76 9.57
N ARG A 28 8.75 -5.45 8.49
CA ARG A 28 7.99 -4.19 8.35
C ARG A 28 6.64 -4.24 9.06
N LEU A 29 6.08 -5.42 9.31
CA LEU A 29 4.88 -5.59 10.12
C LEU A 29 5.06 -5.00 11.52
N GLN A 30 6.25 -5.17 12.11
CA GLN A 30 6.55 -4.57 13.41
C GLN A 30 6.52 -3.04 13.37
N ASN A 31 6.96 -2.42 12.27
CA ASN A 31 6.85 -0.96 12.11
C ASN A 31 5.39 -0.49 12.05
N VAL A 32 4.49 -1.28 11.43
CA VAL A 32 3.05 -0.98 11.42
C VAL A 32 2.50 -0.99 12.84
N VAL A 33 2.84 -2.03 13.61
CA VAL A 33 2.44 -2.14 15.03
C VAL A 33 2.97 -0.97 15.84
N ASP A 34 4.25 -0.63 15.70
CA ASP A 34 4.89 0.45 16.44
C ASP A 34 4.30 1.82 16.09
N ASN A 35 3.97 2.06 14.81
CA ASN A 35 3.28 3.27 14.39
C ASN A 35 1.88 3.37 14.99
N CYS A 36 1.11 2.27 15.02
CA CYS A 36 -0.21 2.26 15.66
C CYS A 36 -0.11 2.53 17.17
N ARG A 37 0.90 1.97 17.86
CA ARG A 37 1.15 2.21 19.28
C ARG A 37 1.50 3.67 19.60
N ARG A 38 2.21 4.37 18.71
CA ARG A 38 2.57 5.78 18.88
C ARG A 38 1.37 6.72 18.78
N ALA A 39 0.32 6.31 18.09
CA ALA A 39 -0.88 7.11 17.88
C ALA A 39 -2.15 6.26 18.12
N PRO A 40 -2.40 5.83 19.38
CA PRO A 40 -3.50 4.91 19.70
C PRO A 40 -4.89 5.50 19.42
N ASP A 41 -5.02 6.82 19.44
CA ASP A 41 -6.27 7.54 19.14
C ASP A 41 -6.43 7.91 17.65
N SER A 42 -5.49 7.51 16.80
CA SER A 42 -5.62 7.70 15.35
C SER A 42 -6.66 6.75 14.76
N GLY A 43 -7.13 7.06 13.54
CA GLY A 43 -8.11 6.21 12.83
C GLY A 43 -7.68 4.74 12.65
N PHE A 44 -6.38 4.44 12.77
CA PHE A 44 -5.83 3.09 12.69
C PHE A 44 -5.19 2.58 13.99
N GLY A 45 -5.36 3.27 15.13
CA GLY A 45 -4.74 2.87 16.39
C GLY A 45 -5.10 1.45 16.86
N ALA A 46 -6.29 0.96 16.48
CA ALA A 46 -6.76 -0.40 16.77
C ALA A 46 -6.06 -1.51 15.96
N ALA A 47 -5.39 -1.17 14.84
CA ALA A 47 -4.78 -2.15 13.94
C ALA A 47 -3.58 -2.85 14.58
N GLY A 48 -2.72 -2.10 15.28
CA GLY A 48 -1.54 -2.66 15.98
C GLY A 48 -1.90 -3.77 16.97
N PRO A 49 -2.78 -3.52 17.96
CA PRO A 49 -3.26 -4.56 18.87
C PRO A 49 -3.96 -5.73 18.18
N ALA A 50 -4.63 -5.51 17.04
CA ALA A 50 -5.26 -6.59 16.29
C ALA A 50 -4.21 -7.52 15.65
N ILE A 51 -3.17 -6.95 15.03
CA ILE A 51 -2.03 -7.68 14.47
C ILE A 51 -1.34 -8.52 15.55
N GLU A 52 -1.06 -7.93 16.71
CA GLU A 52 -0.44 -8.65 17.84
C GLU A 52 -1.27 -9.86 18.28
N ARG A 53 -2.59 -9.72 18.37
CA ARG A 53 -3.49 -10.85 18.72
C ARG A 53 -3.47 -11.94 17.66
N MET A 54 -3.44 -11.59 16.37
CA MET A 54 -3.35 -12.57 15.29
C MET A 54 -2.05 -13.37 15.37
N LEU A 55 -0.92 -12.70 15.57
CA LEU A 55 0.38 -13.36 15.74
C LEU A 55 0.40 -14.27 16.98
N ALA A 56 -0.15 -13.81 18.11
CA ALA A 56 -0.26 -14.60 19.34
C ALA A 56 -1.16 -15.84 19.18
N ALA A 57 -2.15 -15.78 18.28
CA ALA A 57 -3.03 -16.90 17.95
C ALA A 57 -2.39 -17.90 16.96
N GLY A 58 -1.15 -17.65 16.51
CA GLY A 58 -0.41 -18.54 15.62
C GLY A 58 -0.62 -18.26 14.12
N VAL A 59 -1.23 -17.12 13.75
CA VAL A 59 -1.27 -16.70 12.34
C VAL A 59 0.16 -16.47 11.86
N SER A 60 0.49 -17.03 10.70
CA SER A 60 1.80 -16.84 10.07
C SER A 60 2.03 -15.35 9.78
N PRO A 61 3.18 -14.78 10.18
CA PRO A 61 3.55 -13.42 9.78
C PRO A 61 3.53 -13.25 8.25
N GLN A 62 3.89 -14.30 7.51
CA GLN A 62 3.91 -14.27 6.05
C GLN A 62 2.50 -14.18 5.46
N ASP A 63 1.53 -14.92 6.00
CA ASP A 63 0.14 -14.86 5.55
C ASP A 63 -0.46 -13.48 5.82
N LEU A 64 -0.13 -12.90 6.97
CA LEU A 64 -0.55 -11.54 7.30
C LEU A 64 0.08 -10.50 6.36
N CYS A 65 1.37 -10.63 6.03
CA CYS A 65 2.03 -9.83 5.01
C CYS A 65 1.33 -9.95 3.65
N THR A 66 0.93 -11.15 3.22
CA THR A 66 0.18 -11.37 1.97
C THR A 66 -1.14 -10.61 1.97
N VAL A 67 -1.92 -10.68 3.05
CA VAL A 67 -3.21 -9.97 3.16
C VAL A 67 -3.02 -8.45 3.18
N LEU A 68 -2.02 -7.95 3.91
CA LEU A 68 -1.72 -6.52 3.97
C LEU A 68 -1.21 -5.98 2.63
N HIS A 69 -0.37 -6.74 1.95
CA HIS A 69 0.12 -6.43 0.61
C HIS A 69 -1.03 -6.32 -0.40
N LEU A 70 -1.95 -7.29 -0.41
CA LEU A 70 -3.18 -7.23 -1.21
C LEU A 70 -4.02 -5.99 -0.87
N THR A 71 -4.23 -5.74 0.42
CA THR A 71 -5.04 -4.60 0.88
C THR A 71 -4.45 -3.26 0.44
N ALA A 72 -3.12 -3.11 0.51
CA ALA A 72 -2.44 -1.91 0.03
C ALA A 72 -2.53 -1.76 -1.49
N TYR A 73 -2.33 -2.84 -2.24
CA TYR A 73 -2.53 -2.84 -3.69
C TYR A 73 -3.95 -2.39 -4.06
N GLU A 74 -4.98 -2.99 -3.48
CA GLU A 74 -6.39 -2.66 -3.75
C GLU A 74 -6.72 -1.21 -3.37
N ALA A 75 -6.20 -0.72 -2.25
CA ALA A 75 -6.41 0.67 -1.83
C ALA A 75 -5.77 1.66 -2.82
N VAL A 76 -4.55 1.37 -3.29
CA VAL A 76 -3.86 2.19 -4.29
C VAL A 76 -4.57 2.09 -5.64
N PHE A 77 -4.86 0.88 -6.11
CA PHE A 77 -5.59 0.63 -7.36
C PHE A 77 -6.92 1.37 -7.36
N GLY A 78 -7.75 1.16 -6.35
CA GLY A 78 -9.08 1.77 -6.25
C GLY A 78 -9.02 3.29 -6.18
N THR A 79 -7.99 3.85 -5.52
CA THR A 79 -7.76 5.30 -5.52
C THR A 79 -7.40 5.82 -6.91
N LEU A 80 -6.44 5.19 -7.60
CA LEU A 80 -6.03 5.58 -8.95
C LEU A 80 -7.16 5.39 -9.97
N TYR A 81 -7.96 4.35 -9.81
CA TYR A 81 -9.16 4.12 -10.61
C TYR A 81 -10.19 5.22 -10.37
N ALA A 82 -10.47 5.57 -9.11
CA ALA A 82 -11.42 6.62 -8.76
C ALA A 82 -11.03 8.01 -9.29
N LEU A 83 -9.73 8.29 -9.41
CA LEU A 83 -9.22 9.51 -10.05
C LEU A 83 -9.54 9.57 -11.54
N GLY A 84 -9.75 8.44 -12.20
CA GLY A 84 -10.20 8.35 -13.59
C GLY A 84 -11.72 8.18 -13.74
N ASP A 85 -12.40 7.55 -12.79
CA ASP A 85 -13.85 7.33 -12.80
C ASP A 85 -14.40 7.22 -11.35
N PRO A 86 -15.17 8.21 -10.83
CA PRO A 86 -15.89 9.27 -11.55
C PRO A 86 -15.02 10.44 -12.04
N GLY A 87 -13.74 10.45 -11.68
CA GLY A 87 -12.76 11.40 -12.22
C GLY A 87 -12.45 12.58 -11.30
N VAL A 88 -11.28 13.18 -11.50
CA VAL A 88 -10.96 14.56 -11.13
C VAL A 88 -10.57 15.33 -12.40
N ASP A 89 -10.88 16.62 -12.49
CA ASP A 89 -10.55 17.45 -13.66
C ASP A 89 -9.02 17.62 -13.79
N ASP A 90 -8.36 16.76 -14.58
CA ASP A 90 -7.09 16.97 -15.29
C ASP A 90 -6.72 15.65 -16.01
N ASP A 91 -6.37 15.68 -17.30
CA ASP A 91 -6.19 14.45 -18.11
C ASP A 91 -5.00 13.57 -17.64
N ASN A 92 -4.11 14.11 -16.82
CA ASN A 92 -2.86 13.45 -16.42
C ASN A 92 -3.04 12.29 -15.43
N VAL A 93 -4.24 12.07 -14.88
CA VAL A 93 -4.50 10.97 -13.93
C VAL A 93 -5.21 9.76 -14.54
N PHE A 94 -5.77 9.88 -15.75
CA PHE A 94 -6.48 8.78 -16.40
C PHE A 94 -5.54 7.61 -16.70
N GLY A 95 -5.97 6.38 -16.44
CA GLY A 95 -5.21 5.17 -16.73
C GLY A 95 -4.01 4.89 -15.79
N LEU A 96 -3.79 5.67 -14.73
CA LEU A 96 -2.69 5.40 -13.78
C LEU A 96 -2.80 4.01 -13.13
N TYR A 97 -4.03 3.51 -12.95
CA TYR A 97 -4.28 2.15 -12.45
C TYR A 97 -3.81 1.07 -13.45
N GLU A 98 -3.82 1.35 -14.76
CA GLU A 98 -3.32 0.45 -15.81
C GLU A 98 -1.79 0.42 -15.82
N ASP A 99 -1.17 1.59 -15.69
CA ASP A 99 0.29 1.72 -15.55
C ASP A 99 0.80 0.94 -14.32
N MET A 100 0.00 0.88 -13.25
CA MET A 100 0.34 0.10 -12.06
C MET A 100 0.49 -1.39 -12.34
N ALA A 101 -0.30 -1.98 -13.23
CA ALA A 101 -0.21 -3.39 -13.57
C ALA A 101 1.02 -3.74 -14.43
N THR A 102 1.59 -2.75 -15.13
CA THR A 102 2.71 -2.95 -16.07
C THR A 102 4.05 -2.41 -15.55
N SER A 103 4.06 -1.80 -14.37
CA SER A 103 5.25 -1.31 -13.68
C SER A 103 6.32 -2.40 -13.50
N PRO A 104 7.60 -2.10 -13.76
CA PRO A 104 8.72 -2.99 -13.43
C PRO A 104 8.76 -3.44 -11.97
N SER A 105 8.28 -2.61 -11.05
CA SER A 105 8.20 -2.92 -9.62
C SER A 105 6.94 -3.70 -9.21
N ALA A 106 6.05 -4.01 -10.16
CA ALA A 106 4.86 -4.80 -9.90
C ALA A 106 5.23 -6.24 -9.51
N ASP A 107 4.86 -6.63 -8.29
CA ASP A 107 5.11 -7.97 -7.77
C ASP A 107 3.88 -8.45 -7.01
N PHE A 108 3.05 -9.26 -7.67
CA PHE A 108 1.83 -9.82 -7.11
C PHE A 108 2.08 -10.99 -6.15
N GLY A 109 3.33 -11.38 -5.93
CA GLY A 109 3.69 -12.59 -5.21
C GLY A 109 3.65 -13.85 -6.09
N PRO A 110 4.07 -15.01 -5.53
CA PRO A 110 3.95 -16.29 -6.20
C PRO A 110 2.48 -16.65 -6.43
N ALA A 111 2.20 -17.25 -7.59
CA ALA A 111 0.89 -17.84 -7.92
C ALA A 111 0.60 -19.12 -7.13
#